data_AF-A0A0F9VIL5-F1
#
_entry.id   AF-A0A0F9VIL5-F1
#
_cell.length_a   1.000
_cell.length_b   1.000
_cell.length_c   1.000
_cell.angle_alpha   90.00
_cell.angle_beta   90.00
_cell.angle_gamma   90.00
#
_symmetry.space_group_name_H-M   'P 1'
#
loop_
_entity.id
_entity.type
_entity.pdbx_description
1 polymer ?
#
loop_
_entity_poly.entity_id
_entity_poly.type
_entity_poly.pdbx_seq_one_letter_code
_entity_poly.pdbx_strand_id
1 'polypeptide(L)'
;MSNSSDFVSGSIEQILLGLARGLRDAQAVLDDIPPTDAFGRPQSSYHLPYLDFSIKATVEASLPSEQENSSSGIRSLRTNAIKVSRIPQLKLQLPDLKSGGASSAGSTELTSTFSGRLISVPPSNSLPTLRISARAVVLEAAKPLQRQLVIEVSNSAGERITLAPVELNLDLETSLLLSEAAGAKNLTEEKLRSGLQLDQRLVQTDQQGNVQVGATLSDKLPANTNLVLLINSGATLTQLILTP
;
A
#
# COMPACT_ATOMS: atom_id res chain seq x y z
N MET A 1 -25.56 14.31 31.08
CA MET A 1 -25.40 12.89 30.70
C MET A 1 -24.66 12.71 29.37
N SER A 2 -24.71 13.65 28.41
CA SER A 2 -23.98 13.57 27.13
C SER A 2 -22.46 13.78 27.25
N ASN A 3 -22.01 14.73 28.07
CA ASN A 3 -20.59 15.11 28.11
C ASN A 3 -19.65 13.98 28.58
N SER A 4 -20.14 13.04 29.38
CA SER A 4 -19.37 11.89 29.87
C SER A 4 -19.24 10.79 28.83
N SER A 5 -20.25 10.58 27.97
CA SER A 5 -20.13 9.59 26.88
C SER A 5 -19.14 10.06 25.82
N ASP A 6 -19.16 11.35 25.49
CA ASP A 6 -18.32 11.93 24.44
C ASP A 6 -16.84 11.94 24.84
N PHE A 7 -16.55 12.12 26.13
CA PHE A 7 -15.19 12.02 26.68
C PHE A 7 -14.64 10.59 26.62
N VAL A 8 -15.47 9.59 26.92
CA VAL A 8 -15.08 8.18 26.90
C VAL A 8 -14.84 7.72 25.47
N SER A 9 -15.72 8.06 24.52
CA SER A 9 -15.53 7.70 23.10
C SER A 9 -14.26 8.31 22.51
N GLY A 10 -13.98 9.59 22.80
CA GLY A 10 -12.76 10.24 22.30
C GLY A 10 -11.48 9.64 22.89
N SER A 11 -11.50 9.25 24.17
CA SER A 11 -10.35 8.59 24.81
C SER A 11 -10.09 7.19 24.25
N ILE A 12 -11.14 6.42 23.95
CA ILE A 12 -11.02 5.09 23.37
C ILE A 12 -10.45 5.16 21.94
N GLU A 13 -10.94 6.10 21.14
CA GLU A 13 -10.42 6.33 19.78
C GLU A 13 -8.91 6.60 19.79
N GLN A 14 -8.44 7.45 20.70
CA GLN A 14 -7.02 7.75 20.84
C GLN A 14 -6.19 6.53 21.26
N ILE A 15 -6.72 5.69 22.14
CA ILE A 15 -6.05 4.43 22.55
C ILE A 15 -5.95 3.46 21.37
N LEU A 16 -7.05 3.26 20.62
CA LEU A 16 -7.06 2.38 19.45
C LEU A 16 -6.11 2.89 18.35
N LEU A 17 -6.09 4.20 18.10
CA LEU A 17 -5.18 4.82 17.16
C LEU A 17 -3.72 4.68 17.60
N GLY A 18 -3.45 4.82 18.90
CA GLY A 18 -2.13 4.59 19.49
C GLY A 18 -1.66 3.15 19.32
N LEU A 19 -2.53 2.17 19.59
CA LEU A 19 -2.24 0.74 19.39
C LEU A 19 -1.97 0.42 17.92
N ALA A 20 -2.76 0.95 17.00
CA ALA A 20 -2.56 0.72 15.56
C ALA A 20 -1.23 1.29 15.06
N ARG A 21 -0.84 2.48 15.53
CA ARG A 21 0.46 3.08 15.21
C ARG A 21 1.61 2.26 15.80
N GLY A 22 1.52 1.91 17.09
CA GLY A 22 2.54 1.09 17.75
C GLY A 22 2.74 -0.27 17.09
N LEU A 23 1.67 -0.92 16.64
CA LEU A 23 1.75 -2.18 15.90
C LEU A 23 2.45 -2.00 14.54
N ARG A 24 2.13 -0.94 13.81
CA ARG A 24 2.77 -0.61 12.53
C ARG A 24 4.27 -0.35 12.71
N ASP A 25 4.63 0.42 13.72
CA ASP A 25 6.03 0.76 14.00
C ASP A 25 6.82 -0.48 14.44
N ALA A 26 6.22 -1.35 15.27
CA ALA A 26 6.82 -2.62 15.65
C ALA A 26 7.05 -3.54 14.45
N GLN A 27 6.10 -3.61 13.52
CA GLN A 27 6.27 -4.38 12.30
C GLN A 27 7.38 -3.82 11.41
N ALA A 28 7.50 -2.49 11.29
CA ALA A 28 8.57 -1.86 10.52
C ALA A 28 9.97 -2.21 11.06
N VAL A 29 10.13 -2.28 12.38
CA VAL A 29 11.39 -2.70 13.01
C VAL A 29 11.70 -4.18 12.74
N LEU A 30 10.66 -5.04 12.74
CA LEU A 30 10.83 -6.46 12.41
C LEU A 30 11.17 -6.69 10.94
N ASP A 31 10.64 -5.85 10.04
CA ASP A 31 10.91 -5.91 8.61
C ASP A 31 12.32 -5.41 8.24
N ASP A 32 12.93 -4.56 9.08
CA ASP A 32 14.29 -4.02 8.88
C ASP A 32 15.40 -5.05 9.19
N ILE A 33 15.02 -6.24 9.69
CA ILE A 33 15.96 -7.34 9.92
C ILE A 33 16.43 -7.88 8.56
N PRO A 34 17.75 -7.88 8.27
CA PRO A 34 18.27 -8.39 7.00
C PRO A 34 17.82 -9.84 6.75
N PRO A 35 17.44 -10.20 5.51
CA PRO A 35 16.93 -11.53 5.20
C PRO A 35 17.98 -12.63 5.37
N THR A 36 19.26 -12.25 5.47
CA THR A 36 20.38 -13.18 5.62
C THR A 36 21.35 -12.72 6.70
N ASP A 37 21.91 -13.67 7.43
CA ASP A 37 23.00 -13.40 8.36
C ASP A 37 24.32 -13.09 7.64
N ALA A 38 25.37 -12.76 8.40
CA ALA A 38 26.71 -12.49 7.88
C ALA A 38 27.37 -13.69 7.15
N PHE A 39 26.77 -14.88 7.22
CA PHE A 39 27.19 -16.10 6.53
C PHE A 39 26.26 -16.47 5.36
N GLY A 40 25.32 -15.59 4.99
CA GLY A 40 24.39 -15.79 3.87
C GLY A 40 23.26 -16.79 4.17
N ARG A 41 23.06 -17.18 5.43
CA ARG A 41 21.97 -18.10 5.82
C ARG A 41 20.68 -17.31 5.97
N PRO A 42 19.53 -17.84 5.50
CA PRO A 42 18.25 -17.16 5.65
C PRO A 42 17.89 -17.01 7.13
N GLN A 43 17.52 -15.79 7.54
CA GLN A 43 16.97 -15.52 8.86
C GLN A 43 15.44 -15.61 8.80
N SER A 44 14.83 -16.14 9.86
CA SER A 44 13.37 -16.18 9.98
C SER A 44 12.84 -14.77 10.14
N SER A 45 12.12 -14.26 9.14
CA SER A 45 11.35 -13.03 9.30
C SER A 45 10.12 -13.30 10.17
N TYR A 46 9.80 -12.34 11.05
CA TYR A 46 8.65 -12.43 11.94
C TYR A 46 7.60 -11.40 11.54
N HIS A 47 6.40 -11.87 11.22
CA HIS A 47 5.26 -11.01 10.93
C HIS A 47 4.16 -11.22 11.98
N LEU A 48 3.58 -10.13 12.49
CA LEU A 48 2.46 -10.18 13.42
C LEU A 48 1.14 -10.28 12.64
N PRO A 49 0.48 -11.46 12.52
CA PRO A 49 -0.72 -11.59 11.69
C PRO A 49 -1.94 -10.91 12.32
N TYR A 50 -2.07 -10.98 13.64
CA TYR A 50 -3.15 -10.35 14.40
C TYR A 50 -2.71 -10.03 15.83
N LEU A 51 -3.35 -9.03 16.43
CA LEU A 51 -3.23 -8.68 17.84
C LEU A 51 -4.63 -8.66 18.47
N ASP A 52 -4.86 -9.57 19.40
CA ASP A 52 -6.06 -9.57 20.23
C ASP A 52 -5.84 -8.65 21.44
N PHE A 53 -6.79 -7.76 21.71
CA PHE A 53 -6.73 -6.87 22.87
C PHE A 53 -8.04 -6.88 23.66
N SER A 54 -7.93 -6.60 24.97
CA SER A 54 -9.06 -6.35 25.86
C SER A 54 -8.69 -5.20 26.81
N ILE A 55 -9.47 -4.13 26.80
CA ILE A 55 -9.25 -2.90 27.56
C ILE A 55 -10.41 -2.73 28.54
N LYS A 56 -10.10 -2.61 29.83
CA LYS A 56 -11.07 -2.25 30.88
C LYS A 56 -10.90 -0.78 31.24
N ALA A 57 -11.96 0.01 31.11
CA ALA A 57 -11.99 1.41 31.51
C ALA A 57 -12.96 1.59 32.68
N THR A 58 -12.46 2.15 33.78
CA THR A 58 -13.26 2.54 34.95
C THR A 58 -13.29 4.06 35.03
N VAL A 59 -14.49 4.65 35.00
CA VAL A 59 -14.67 6.10 35.15
C VAL A 59 -15.33 6.38 36.49
N GLU A 60 -14.64 7.13 37.34
CA GLU A 60 -15.19 7.68 38.58
C GLU A 60 -15.52 9.16 38.38
N ALA A 61 -16.81 9.49 38.37
CA ALA A 61 -17.27 10.87 38.34
C ALA A 61 -17.60 11.34 39.77
N SER A 62 -16.83 12.30 40.29
CA SER A 62 -17.17 12.99 41.55
C SER A 62 -18.09 14.18 41.26
N LEU A 63 -19.32 14.13 41.79
CA LEU A 63 -20.25 15.26 41.77
C LEU A 63 -19.83 16.28 42.84
N PRO A 64 -19.87 17.60 42.57
CA PRO A 64 -19.61 18.60 43.59
C PRO A 64 -20.76 18.60 44.61
N SER A 65 -20.43 18.35 45.87
CA SER A 65 -21.33 18.61 47.00
C SER A 65 -21.48 20.11 47.18
N GLU A 66 -22.68 20.65 46.94
CA GLU A 66 -23.04 22.00 47.36
C GLU A 66 -23.05 22.04 48.90
N GLN A 67 -21.96 22.55 49.48
CA GLN A 67 -21.92 23.02 50.85
C GLN A 67 -21.68 24.53 50.83
N GLU A 68 -22.77 25.28 50.67
CA GLU A 68 -22.82 26.69 51.02
C GLU A 68 -22.71 26.81 52.54
N ASN A 69 -21.49 27.03 53.05
CA ASN A 69 -21.31 27.61 54.37
C ASN A 69 -21.68 29.10 54.28
N SER A 70 -22.87 29.43 54.76
CA SER A 70 -23.32 30.81 54.93
C SER A 70 -22.52 31.48 56.05
N SER A 71 -21.52 32.30 55.69
CA SER A 71 -20.99 33.33 56.58
C SER A 71 -21.25 34.72 56.00
N SER A 72 -22.10 35.44 56.73
CA SER A 72 -22.47 36.86 56.64
C SER A 72 -21.36 37.82 56.15
N GLY A 73 -21.71 38.74 55.23
CA GLY A 73 -20.80 39.82 54.79
C GLY A 73 -21.32 40.73 53.65
N ILE A 74 -22.31 41.58 53.95
CA ILE A 74 -22.60 42.94 53.43
C ILE A 74 -22.16 43.38 51.99
N ARG A 75 -23.19 43.70 51.19
CA ARG A 75 -23.39 44.76 50.13
C ARG A 75 -22.41 44.95 48.94
N SER A 76 -22.96 44.61 47.76
CA SER A 76 -23.23 45.49 46.60
C SER A 76 -22.09 46.30 45.97
N LEU A 77 -21.73 46.01 44.71
CA LEU A 77 -22.11 46.81 43.53
C LEU A 77 -21.59 46.15 42.23
N ARG A 78 -22.40 46.31 41.18
CA ARG A 78 -22.36 45.63 39.88
C ARG A 78 -21.24 46.15 38.98
N THR A 79 -20.53 45.28 38.26
CA THR A 79 -20.06 45.53 36.87
C THR A 79 -19.89 44.20 36.12
N ASN A 80 -20.08 44.26 34.79
CA ASN A 80 -20.43 43.16 33.89
C ASN A 80 -19.38 42.04 33.75
N ALA A 81 -19.87 40.80 33.78
CA ALA A 81 -19.10 39.57 33.64
C ALA A 81 -18.65 39.32 32.19
N ILE A 82 -17.34 39.21 31.98
CA ILE A 82 -16.73 38.49 30.87
C ILE A 82 -16.67 37.02 31.31
N LYS A 83 -17.45 36.14 30.66
CA LYS A 83 -17.41 34.69 30.88
C LYS A 83 -16.11 34.11 30.30
N VAL A 84 -15.07 34.00 31.11
CA VAL A 84 -13.88 33.19 30.81
C VAL A 84 -14.18 31.75 31.22
N SER A 85 -14.41 30.88 30.24
CA SER A 85 -14.48 29.43 30.45
C SER A 85 -13.09 28.90 30.83
N ARG A 86 -12.91 28.41 32.06
CA ARG A 86 -11.65 27.80 32.52
C ARG A 86 -11.66 26.30 32.22
N ILE A 87 -10.59 25.86 31.56
CA ILE A 87 -10.32 24.48 31.14
C ILE A 87 -10.17 23.59 32.39
N PRO A 88 -10.82 22.42 32.48
CA PRO A 88 -10.63 21.49 33.59
C PRO A 88 -9.22 20.89 33.57
N GLN A 89 -8.55 20.89 34.72
CA GLN A 89 -7.24 20.25 34.88
C GLN A 89 -7.38 18.90 35.56
N LEU A 90 -6.73 17.88 34.98
CA LEU A 90 -6.61 16.55 35.53
C LEU A 90 -5.64 16.56 36.73
N LYS A 91 -6.14 16.28 37.93
CA LYS A 91 -5.30 15.99 39.09
C LYS A 91 -5.30 14.49 39.35
N LEU A 92 -4.13 13.88 39.16
CA LEU A 92 -3.89 12.48 39.53
C LEU A 92 -3.56 12.45 41.03
N GLN A 93 -4.48 11.92 41.82
CA GLN A 93 -4.29 11.71 43.26
C GLN A 93 -3.85 10.26 43.49
N LEU A 94 -2.69 10.07 44.13
CA LEU A 94 -2.26 8.74 44.57
C LEU A 94 -3.16 8.25 45.72
N PRO A 95 -3.40 6.93 45.84
CA PRO A 95 -4.38 6.41 46.79
C PRO A 95 -3.84 6.49 48.22
N ASP A 96 -4.60 7.15 49.09
CA ASP A 96 -4.38 7.10 50.53
C ASP A 96 -5.03 5.83 51.09
N LEU A 97 -4.22 5.05 51.81
CA LEU A 97 -4.68 3.91 52.58
C LEU A 97 -5.32 4.44 53.87
N LYS A 98 -6.65 4.33 54.05
CA LYS A 98 -7.26 3.91 55.34
C LYS A 98 -8.79 3.88 55.42
N SER A 99 -9.21 2.89 56.23
CA SER A 99 -10.35 2.79 57.15
C SER A 99 -11.75 3.19 56.67
N GLY A 100 -12.64 2.20 56.73
CA GLY A 100 -14.05 2.31 56.42
C GLY A 100 -14.81 3.32 57.28
N GLY A 101 -15.75 3.97 56.62
CA GLY A 101 -16.80 4.81 57.16
C GLY A 101 -17.72 5.19 56.01
N ALA A 102 -18.90 4.58 55.97
CA ALA A 102 -19.87 4.74 54.89
C ALA A 102 -20.49 6.14 54.91
N SER A 103 -20.22 6.92 53.86
CA SER A 103 -21.00 8.09 53.46
C SER A 103 -21.35 7.93 51.98
N SER A 104 -22.63 7.73 51.71
CA SER A 104 -23.20 7.57 50.37
C SER A 104 -23.23 8.90 49.63
N ALA A 105 -22.09 9.31 49.08
CA ALA A 105 -22.03 10.20 47.93
C ALA A 105 -22.09 9.30 46.69
N GLY A 106 -23.13 9.46 45.86
CA GLY A 106 -23.35 8.61 44.69
C GLY A 106 -22.22 8.76 43.67
N SER A 107 -21.19 7.92 43.77
CA SER A 107 -20.24 7.67 42.71
C SER A 107 -20.86 6.66 41.75
N THR A 108 -21.18 7.11 40.55
CA THR A 108 -21.51 6.19 39.45
C THR A 108 -20.19 5.67 38.90
N GLU A 109 -19.77 4.48 39.33
CA GLU A 109 -18.68 3.74 38.71
C GLU A 109 -19.19 3.11 37.41
N LEU A 110 -18.65 3.55 36.28
CA LEU A 110 -18.95 2.95 34.98
C LEU A 110 -17.75 2.12 34.53
N THR A 111 -17.90 0.79 34.55
CA THR A 111 -16.90 -0.16 34.06
C THR A 111 -17.26 -0.62 32.67
N SER A 112 -16.43 -0.27 31.67
CA SER A 112 -16.60 -0.69 30.28
C SER A 112 -15.45 -1.60 29.84
N THR A 113 -15.76 -2.74 29.22
CA THR A 113 -14.75 -3.66 28.65
C THR A 113 -14.85 -3.64 27.13
N PHE A 114 -13.75 -3.34 26.45
CA PHE A 114 -13.65 -3.31 24.99
C PHE A 114 -12.68 -4.38 24.53
N SER A 115 -13.10 -5.28 23.66
CA SER A 115 -12.24 -6.30 23.08
C SER A 115 -12.28 -6.22 21.57
N GLY A 116 -11.14 -6.45 20.92
CA GLY A 116 -11.04 -6.39 19.47
C GLY A 116 -9.80 -7.10 18.95
N ARG A 117 -9.73 -7.21 17.62
CA ARG A 117 -8.59 -7.79 16.91
C ARG A 117 -8.07 -6.79 15.89
N LEU A 118 -6.81 -6.41 16.00
CA LEU A 118 -6.09 -5.74 14.92
C LEU A 118 -5.56 -6.81 13.97
N ILE A 119 -5.72 -6.62 12.66
CA ILE A 119 -5.23 -7.53 11.63
C ILE A 119 -4.20 -6.77 10.81
N SER A 120 -2.99 -7.31 10.69
CA SER A 120 -2.00 -6.76 9.77
C SER A 120 -2.24 -7.32 8.38
N VAL A 121 -2.43 -6.44 7.40
CA VAL A 121 -2.43 -6.81 5.98
C VAL A 121 -1.10 -6.35 5.39
N PRO A 122 -0.19 -7.28 5.03
CA PRO A 122 1.12 -6.91 4.53
C PRO A 122 1.01 -6.05 3.26
N PRO A 123 1.81 -4.97 3.12
CA PRO A 123 1.67 -3.98 2.06
C PRO A 123 2.00 -4.45 0.64
N SER A 124 2.18 -5.76 0.37
CA SER A 124 2.64 -6.24 -0.93
C SER A 124 1.85 -7.40 -1.55
N ASN A 125 0.86 -8.01 -0.87
CA ASN A 125 0.22 -9.25 -1.37
C ASN A 125 -1.29 -9.18 -1.66
N SER A 126 -1.90 -7.99 -1.65
CA SER A 126 -3.34 -7.84 -1.92
C SER A 126 -3.68 -7.00 -3.16
N LEU A 127 -2.68 -6.43 -3.84
CA LEU A 127 -2.91 -5.72 -5.10
C LEU A 127 -2.65 -6.68 -6.27
N PRO A 128 -3.62 -6.84 -7.18
CA PRO A 128 -3.42 -7.61 -8.39
C PRO A 128 -2.18 -7.11 -9.16
N THR A 129 -1.21 -8.00 -9.38
CA THR A 129 0.05 -7.64 -10.05
C THR A 129 -0.18 -7.55 -11.55
N LEU A 130 0.39 -6.54 -12.19
CA LEU A 130 0.24 -6.34 -13.63
C LEU A 130 1.00 -7.44 -14.40
N ARG A 131 0.33 -8.04 -15.37
CA ARG A 131 0.83 -9.09 -16.26
C ARG A 131 0.71 -8.61 -17.70
N ILE A 132 1.79 -8.78 -18.46
CA ILE A 132 1.83 -8.53 -19.89
C ILE A 132 2.01 -9.88 -20.59
N SER A 133 1.14 -10.19 -21.55
CA SER A 133 1.31 -11.30 -22.47
C SER A 133 1.51 -10.74 -23.87
N ALA A 134 2.57 -11.14 -24.55
CA ALA A 134 2.87 -10.71 -25.90
C ALA A 134 3.12 -11.92 -26.79
N ARG A 135 2.59 -11.87 -28.02
CA ARG A 135 2.84 -12.87 -29.06
C ARG A 135 2.91 -12.21 -30.43
N ALA A 136 3.68 -12.80 -31.33
CA ALA A 136 3.70 -12.41 -32.74
C ALA A 136 2.86 -13.39 -33.57
N VAL A 137 2.06 -12.85 -34.48
CA VAL A 137 1.23 -13.61 -35.41
C VAL A 137 1.58 -13.20 -36.83
N VAL A 138 1.71 -14.16 -37.73
CA VAL A 138 1.87 -13.90 -39.17
C VAL A 138 0.46 -13.75 -39.78
N LEU A 139 0.17 -12.60 -40.37
CA LEU A 139 -1.14 -12.30 -40.95
C LEU A 139 -1.38 -13.02 -42.28
N GLU A 140 -0.35 -13.06 -43.13
CA GLU A 140 -0.40 -13.68 -44.46
C GLU A 140 0.78 -14.64 -44.62
N ALA A 141 0.50 -15.92 -44.88
CA ALA A 141 1.55 -16.92 -45.09
C ALA A 141 2.49 -16.56 -46.26
N ALA A 142 2.01 -15.78 -47.24
CA ALA A 142 2.80 -15.29 -48.36
C ALA A 142 3.79 -14.17 -47.99
N LYS A 143 3.62 -13.52 -46.83
CA LYS A 143 4.46 -12.41 -46.34
C LYS A 143 4.89 -12.64 -44.89
N PRO A 144 5.76 -13.63 -44.61
CA PRO A 144 6.14 -14.02 -43.24
C PRO A 144 6.89 -12.94 -42.46
N LEU A 145 7.48 -11.97 -43.17
CA LEU A 145 8.17 -10.81 -42.59
C LEU A 145 7.22 -9.72 -42.09
N GLN A 146 5.94 -9.76 -42.50
CA GLN A 146 4.89 -8.88 -41.98
C GLN A 146 4.16 -9.60 -40.85
N ARG A 147 4.25 -9.04 -39.65
CA ARG A 147 3.71 -9.64 -38.43
C ARG A 147 2.84 -8.65 -37.68
N GLN A 148 1.89 -9.21 -36.94
CA GLN A 148 1.11 -8.48 -35.98
C GLN A 148 1.54 -8.91 -34.58
N LEU A 149 1.98 -7.96 -33.78
CA LEU A 149 2.24 -8.15 -32.36
C LEU A 149 0.92 -7.97 -31.63
N VAL A 150 0.48 -9.02 -30.94
CA VAL A 150 -0.71 -8.99 -30.08
C VAL A 150 -0.25 -8.95 -28.64
N ILE A 151 -0.56 -7.85 -27.97
CA ILE A 151 -0.17 -7.57 -26.59
C ILE A 151 -1.45 -7.47 -25.76
N GLU A 152 -1.45 -8.16 -24.63
CA GLU A 152 -2.55 -8.22 -23.67
C GLU A 152 -2.02 -7.79 -22.31
N VAL A 153 -2.66 -6.79 -21.71
CA VAL A 153 -2.33 -6.29 -20.38
C VAL A 153 -3.47 -6.66 -19.43
N SER A 154 -3.14 -7.45 -18.41
CA SER A 154 -4.07 -7.88 -17.38
C SER A 154 -3.46 -7.72 -15.99
N ASN A 155 -4.22 -7.98 -14.94
CA ASN A 155 -3.65 -8.19 -13.61
C ASN A 155 -3.73 -9.67 -13.19
N SER A 156 -3.15 -10.01 -12.04
CA SER A 156 -3.18 -11.37 -11.49
C SER A 156 -4.57 -11.85 -11.05
N ALA A 157 -5.54 -10.93 -10.92
CA ALA A 157 -6.95 -11.25 -10.71
C ALA A 157 -7.72 -11.51 -12.01
N GLY A 158 -7.06 -11.42 -13.18
CA GLY A 158 -7.65 -11.67 -14.49
C GLY A 158 -8.38 -10.47 -15.10
N GLU A 159 -8.35 -9.31 -14.45
CA GLU A 159 -8.92 -8.07 -14.96
C GLU A 159 -8.12 -7.56 -16.16
N ARG A 160 -8.81 -7.08 -17.19
CA ARG A 160 -8.21 -6.44 -18.37
C ARG A 160 -7.95 -4.97 -18.08
N ILE A 161 -6.72 -4.51 -18.31
CA ILE A 161 -6.36 -3.13 -18.04
C ILE A 161 -6.50 -2.32 -19.31
N THR A 162 -7.47 -1.41 -19.32
CA THR A 162 -7.80 -0.53 -20.46
C THR A 162 -6.99 0.76 -20.42
N LEU A 163 -6.70 1.37 -21.58
CA LEU A 163 -5.95 2.63 -21.72
C LEU A 163 -4.56 2.60 -21.05
N ALA A 164 -4.01 1.41 -20.83
CA ALA A 164 -2.66 1.24 -20.29
C ALA A 164 -1.64 1.61 -21.38
N PRO A 165 -0.66 2.50 -21.09
CA PRO A 165 0.42 2.79 -22.01
C PRO A 165 1.35 1.58 -22.10
N VAL A 166 1.58 1.11 -23.33
CA VAL A 166 2.50 0.04 -23.67
C VAL A 166 3.58 0.61 -24.55
N GLU A 167 4.84 0.45 -24.15
CA GLU A 167 5.99 0.85 -24.96
C GLU A 167 6.73 -0.38 -25.48
N LEU A 168 7.22 -0.26 -26.71
CA LEU A 168 7.95 -1.30 -27.43
C LEU A 168 9.34 -0.77 -27.78
N ASN A 169 10.35 -1.40 -27.22
CA ASN A 169 11.75 -1.04 -27.42
C ASN A 169 12.53 -2.24 -27.94
N LEU A 170 13.49 -1.98 -28.82
CA LEU A 170 14.41 -3.01 -29.32
C LEU A 170 15.62 -3.06 -28.40
N ASP A 171 15.89 -4.21 -27.78
CA ASP A 171 17.10 -4.45 -27.01
C ASP A 171 18.22 -4.90 -27.94
N LEU A 172 19.11 -3.98 -28.28
CA LEU A 172 20.17 -4.23 -29.24
C LEU A 172 21.25 -5.15 -28.70
N GLU A 173 21.60 -5.01 -27.43
CA GLU A 173 22.65 -5.78 -26.79
C GLU A 173 22.25 -7.26 -26.73
N THR A 174 21.07 -7.54 -26.18
CA THR A 174 20.57 -8.92 -26.09
C THR A 174 20.29 -9.51 -27.48
N SER A 175 19.79 -8.70 -28.43
CA SER A 175 19.58 -9.16 -29.81
C SER A 175 20.88 -9.56 -30.50
N LEU A 176 21.97 -8.79 -30.33
CA LEU A 176 23.28 -9.13 -30.89
C LEU A 176 23.80 -10.42 -30.28
N LEU A 177 23.81 -10.52 -28.95
CA LEU A 177 24.31 -11.70 -28.23
C LEU A 177 23.57 -12.98 -28.61
N LEU A 178 22.23 -12.95 -28.65
CA LEU A 178 21.43 -14.10 -29.03
C LEU A 178 21.56 -14.46 -30.51
N SER A 179 21.74 -13.47 -31.38
CA SER A 179 21.95 -13.72 -32.80
C SER A 179 23.34 -14.33 -33.06
N GLU A 180 24.37 -13.85 -32.38
CA GLU A 180 25.72 -14.42 -32.46
C GLU A 180 25.74 -15.86 -31.94
N ALA A 181 25.09 -16.11 -30.80
CA ALA A 181 24.93 -17.46 -30.26
C ALA A 181 24.15 -18.40 -31.20
N ALA A 182 23.21 -17.87 -31.98
CA ALA A 182 22.48 -18.60 -33.02
C ALA A 182 23.25 -18.72 -34.36
N GLY A 183 24.46 -18.17 -34.44
CA GLY A 183 25.34 -18.28 -35.60
C GLY A 183 25.10 -17.23 -36.70
N ALA A 184 24.35 -16.16 -36.42
CA ALA A 184 24.21 -15.03 -37.33
C ALA A 184 25.56 -14.32 -37.50
N LYS A 185 26.05 -14.21 -38.73
CA LYS A 185 27.33 -13.55 -39.05
C LYS A 185 27.10 -12.14 -39.60
N ASN A 186 28.05 -11.24 -39.36
CA ASN A 186 28.06 -9.87 -39.90
C ASN A 186 26.84 -9.02 -39.50
N LEU A 187 26.25 -9.29 -38.34
CA LEU A 187 25.18 -8.49 -37.77
C LEU A 187 25.78 -7.31 -37.00
N THR A 188 25.26 -6.11 -37.24
CA THR A 188 25.67 -4.88 -36.56
C THR A 188 24.45 -4.20 -35.95
N GLU A 189 24.66 -3.30 -34.98
CA GLU A 189 23.57 -2.53 -34.38
C GLU A 189 22.73 -1.75 -35.41
N GLU A 190 23.38 -1.17 -36.41
CA GLU A 190 22.69 -0.43 -37.48
C GLU A 190 21.77 -1.34 -38.31
N LYS A 191 22.20 -2.56 -38.60
CA LYS A 191 21.39 -3.57 -39.29
C LYS A 191 20.21 -4.03 -38.44
N LEU A 192 20.39 -4.13 -37.12
CA LEU A 192 19.29 -4.44 -36.20
C LEU A 192 18.26 -3.30 -36.15
N ARG A 193 18.71 -2.05 -36.00
CA ARG A 193 17.83 -0.87 -35.94
C ARG A 193 17.03 -0.66 -37.22
N SER A 194 17.66 -0.87 -38.38
CA SER A 194 17.01 -0.77 -39.69
C SER A 194 16.26 -2.04 -40.09
N GLY A 195 16.54 -3.16 -39.43
CA GLY A 195 15.97 -4.47 -39.71
C GLY A 195 14.57 -4.69 -39.14
N LEU A 196 14.15 -3.86 -38.18
CA LEU A 196 12.83 -3.93 -37.56
C LEU A 196 12.12 -2.58 -37.67
N GLN A 197 10.98 -2.57 -38.35
CA GLN A 197 10.07 -1.43 -38.39
C GLN A 197 8.80 -1.77 -37.61
N LEU A 198 8.46 -0.91 -36.66
CA LEU A 198 7.20 -0.96 -35.92
C LEU A 198 6.34 0.21 -36.35
N ASP A 199 5.05 -0.02 -36.57
CA ASP A 199 4.11 1.05 -36.92
C ASP A 199 4.06 2.13 -35.84
N GLN A 200 4.08 1.69 -34.58
CA GLN A 200 4.05 2.52 -33.40
C GLN A 200 4.90 1.88 -32.29
N ARG A 201 5.55 2.73 -31.48
CA ARG A 201 6.38 2.30 -30.34
C ARG A 201 5.74 2.57 -28.99
N LEU A 202 4.77 3.49 -28.93
CA LEU A 202 4.00 3.80 -27.74
C LEU A 202 2.53 3.74 -28.14
N VAL A 203 1.79 2.85 -27.49
CA VAL A 203 0.39 2.55 -27.80
C VAL A 203 -0.40 2.39 -26.52
N GLN A 204 -1.72 2.45 -26.59
CA GLN A 204 -2.60 2.27 -25.43
C GLN A 204 -3.52 1.07 -25.64
N THR A 205 -3.77 0.32 -24.58
CA THR A 205 -4.72 -0.79 -24.63
C THR A 205 -6.15 -0.32 -24.88
N ASP A 206 -6.89 -1.14 -25.64
CA ASP A 206 -8.31 -0.95 -25.92
C ASP A 206 -9.20 -1.27 -24.70
N GLN A 207 -10.51 -1.23 -24.92
CA GLN A 207 -11.54 -1.55 -23.92
C GLN A 207 -11.48 -3.02 -23.44
N GLN A 208 -10.76 -3.88 -24.16
CA GLN A 208 -10.58 -5.30 -23.86
C GLN A 208 -9.18 -5.58 -23.27
N GLY A 209 -8.36 -4.55 -23.03
CA GLY A 209 -7.01 -4.67 -22.50
C GLY A 209 -5.99 -5.18 -23.52
N ASN A 210 -6.29 -5.07 -24.82
CA ASN A 210 -5.43 -5.54 -25.90
C ASN A 210 -4.85 -4.39 -26.72
N VAL A 211 -3.73 -4.69 -27.38
CA VAL A 211 -3.05 -3.83 -28.34
C VAL A 211 -2.59 -4.69 -29.51
N GLN A 212 -2.70 -4.13 -30.70
CA GLN A 212 -2.16 -4.71 -31.92
C GLN A 212 -1.19 -3.72 -32.56
N VAL A 213 0.05 -4.15 -32.79
CA VAL A 213 1.09 -3.33 -33.43
C VAL A 213 1.63 -4.09 -34.63
N GLY A 214 1.64 -3.46 -35.81
CA GLY A 214 2.30 -4.02 -36.97
C GLY A 214 3.82 -3.96 -36.83
N ALA A 215 4.47 -5.07 -37.19
CA ALA A 215 5.92 -5.21 -37.21
C ALA A 215 6.35 -5.77 -38.56
N THR A 216 7.26 -5.07 -39.23
CA THR A 216 7.86 -5.51 -40.50
C THR A 216 9.34 -5.78 -40.29
N LEU A 217 9.76 -7.01 -40.60
CA LEU A 217 11.16 -7.42 -40.59
C LEU A 217 11.78 -7.21 -41.98
N SER A 218 13.02 -6.78 -42.02
CA SER A 218 13.78 -6.61 -43.26
C SER A 218 14.27 -7.95 -43.80
N ASP A 219 14.18 -8.13 -45.11
CA ASP A 219 14.74 -9.27 -45.85
C ASP A 219 16.29 -9.26 -45.86
N LYS A 220 16.91 -8.15 -45.47
CA LYS A 220 18.37 -7.99 -45.33
C LYS A 220 18.92 -8.52 -44.00
N LEU A 221 18.05 -8.94 -43.08
CA LEU A 221 18.49 -9.54 -41.84
C LEU A 221 19.11 -10.92 -42.13
N PRO A 222 20.29 -11.25 -41.57
CA PRO A 222 20.85 -12.58 -41.67
C PRO A 222 19.90 -13.65 -41.16
N ALA A 223 19.96 -14.85 -41.76
CA ALA A 223 19.34 -16.03 -41.19
C ALA A 223 19.84 -16.23 -39.73
N ASN A 224 18.96 -16.71 -38.86
CA ASN A 224 19.20 -16.89 -37.41
C ASN A 224 19.30 -15.60 -36.59
N THR A 225 18.93 -14.44 -37.14
CA THR A 225 18.84 -13.21 -36.33
C THR A 225 17.71 -13.36 -35.29
N ASN A 226 18.00 -13.06 -34.03
CA ASN A 226 17.02 -12.99 -32.94
C ASN A 226 16.86 -11.53 -32.53
N LEU A 227 15.69 -10.94 -32.83
CA LEU A 227 15.34 -9.58 -32.41
C LEU A 227 14.58 -9.63 -31.09
N VAL A 228 15.15 -9.05 -30.04
CA VAL A 228 14.55 -9.00 -28.71
C VAL A 228 13.80 -7.68 -28.52
N LEU A 229 12.48 -7.77 -28.45
CA LEU A 229 11.61 -6.65 -28.11
C LEU A 229 11.34 -6.64 -26.60
N LEU A 230 11.64 -5.52 -25.96
CA LEU A 230 11.20 -5.18 -24.61
C LEU A 230 9.84 -4.52 -24.71
N ILE A 231 8.85 -5.11 -24.04
CA ILE A 231 7.49 -4.60 -23.98
C ILE A 231 7.21 -4.25 -22.52
N ASN A 232 7.02 -2.98 -22.23
CA ASN A 232 6.80 -2.48 -20.88
C ASN A 232 5.43 -1.78 -20.76
N SER A 233 4.87 -1.82 -19.56
CA SER A 233 3.70 -1.05 -19.17
C SER A 233 3.81 -0.77 -17.68
N GLY A 234 4.00 0.50 -17.30
CA GLY A 234 4.30 0.88 -15.92
C GLY A 234 5.60 0.22 -15.44
N ALA A 235 5.52 -0.49 -14.30
CA ALA A 235 6.67 -1.19 -13.71
C ALA A 235 6.89 -2.62 -14.24
N THR A 236 5.97 -3.14 -15.07
CA THR A 236 6.08 -4.51 -15.61
C THR A 236 6.74 -4.50 -16.97
N LEU A 237 7.65 -5.46 -17.18
CA LEU A 237 8.35 -5.67 -18.44
C LEU A 237 8.24 -7.14 -18.85
N THR A 238 8.06 -7.37 -20.14
CA THR A 238 8.17 -8.69 -20.78
C THR A 238 9.04 -8.60 -22.03
N GLN A 239 9.48 -9.75 -22.53
CA GLN A 239 10.33 -9.84 -23.71
C GLN A 239 9.66 -10.72 -24.78
N LEU A 240 9.77 -10.30 -26.03
CA LEU A 240 9.31 -11.06 -27.19
C LEU A 240 10.45 -11.19 -28.19
N ILE A 241 10.76 -12.42 -28.61
CA ILE A 241 11.79 -12.68 -29.61
C ILE A 241 11.12 -12.81 -30.99
N LEU A 242 11.61 -12.06 -31.97
CA LEU A 242 11.23 -12.18 -33.37
C LEU A 242 12.42 -12.69 -34.18
N THR A 243 12.21 -13.76 -34.94
CA THR A 243 13.16 -14.29 -35.93
C THR A 243 12.69 -13.96 -37.34
N PRO A 244 13.54 -13.57 -38.30
CA PRO A 244 13.12 -13.35 -39.68
C PRO A 244 12.57 -14.61 -40.34
#